data_AF-A0A2A2QH88-F1
#
_entry.id   AF-A0A2A2QH88-F1
#
_cell.length_a   1.000
_cell.length_b   1.000
_cell.length_c   1.000
_cell.angle_alpha   90.00
_cell.angle_beta   90.00
_cell.angle_gamma   90.00
#
_symmetry.space_group_name_H-M   'P 1'
#
loop_
_entity.id
_entity.type
_entity.pdbx_description
1 polymer ?
#
loop_
_entity_poly.entity_id
_entity_poly.type
_entity_poly.pdbx_seq_one_letter_code
_entity_poly.pdbx_strand_id
1 'polypeptide(L)'
;MKRSLWLPFSITLLLVAIILAAQAAHNRSLAGQLAERAATAASPRAAGTERAAGPGTPGAPGAPGLDELISKVRSMTVSDDRTELLRRIAERDPRRVFEMLPSPARPVIEGSCLQCHGESPPKGGSCNRPVSPEAKAQFEEGYDMARFIFREDPELGIRAFAEMNDRDFSRYARELEKFALSGSIPLDDGKVPQMAAAIGNPEFARIRSSIIDITLNDALFEGGVAAMAERVKALPLTGEDLNRYMESVIQDGSGSQDSGKLDILFTEPEAALQWVAEVRNENDRSKLIPDMVLNWAKRDADAAFGWIGKQTPSPLRDATIARTVTKGPNLDPGSAESWAGQIQDQALREATLQELLKAGR
;
A
#
# COMPACT_ATOMS: atom_id res chain seq x y z
N MET A 1 -59.77 10.81 4.18
CA MET A 1 -59.05 10.24 3.02
C MET A 1 -57.62 9.88 3.45
N LYS A 2 -57.34 8.61 3.79
CA LYS A 2 -56.00 8.10 4.08
C LYS A 2 -55.60 7.17 2.93
N ARG A 3 -54.92 7.70 1.91
CA ARG A 3 -54.37 6.88 0.81
C ARG A 3 -52.91 6.55 1.12
N SER A 4 -52.71 5.29 1.51
CA SER A 4 -51.56 4.41 1.33
C SER A 4 -50.20 5.05 1.04
N LEU A 5 -49.39 5.22 2.09
CA LEU A 5 -47.93 5.42 2.05
C LEU A 5 -47.14 4.10 2.02
N TRP A 6 -47.81 2.95 1.93
CA TRP A 6 -47.19 1.62 2.03
C TRP A 6 -46.69 1.06 0.69
N LEU A 7 -47.24 1.51 -0.44
CA LEU A 7 -46.83 1.03 -1.77
C LEU A 7 -45.35 1.30 -2.14
N PRO A 8 -44.75 2.48 -1.87
CA PRO A 8 -43.37 2.74 -2.31
C PRO A 8 -42.33 1.90 -1.55
N PHE A 9 -42.58 1.56 -0.28
CA PHE A 9 -41.65 0.73 0.50
C PHE A 9 -41.59 -0.72 0.02
N SER A 10 -42.74 -1.29 -0.37
CA SER A 10 -42.79 -2.67 -0.88
C SER A 10 -42.08 -2.82 -2.22
N ILE A 11 -42.12 -1.79 -3.08
CA ILE A 11 -41.43 -1.79 -4.37
C ILE A 11 -39.90 -1.72 -4.18
N THR A 12 -39.42 -0.88 -3.28
CA THR A 12 -37.97 -0.77 -2.99
C THR A 12 -37.41 -2.07 -2.40
N LEU A 13 -38.13 -2.70 -1.46
CA LEU A 13 -37.71 -3.99 -0.90
C LEU A 13 -37.67 -5.10 -1.95
N LEU A 14 -38.64 -5.13 -2.87
CA LEU A 14 -38.67 -6.09 -3.97
C LEU A 14 -37.48 -5.90 -4.92
N LEU A 15 -37.16 -4.65 -5.26
CA LEU A 15 -36.00 -4.32 -6.11
C LEU A 15 -34.68 -4.74 -5.45
N VAL A 16 -34.50 -4.46 -4.16
CA VAL A 16 -33.31 -4.89 -3.41
C VAL A 16 -33.20 -6.42 -3.38
N ALA A 17 -34.31 -7.13 -3.16
CA ALA A 17 -34.32 -8.59 -3.18
C ALA A 17 -33.94 -9.17 -4.55
N ILE A 18 -34.42 -8.55 -5.65
CA ILE A 18 -34.07 -8.96 -7.02
C ILE A 18 -32.57 -8.74 -7.30
N ILE A 19 -32.02 -7.60 -6.89
CA ILE A 19 -30.59 -7.29 -7.06
C ILE A 19 -29.73 -8.29 -6.27
N LEU A 20 -30.08 -8.57 -5.01
CA LEU A 20 -29.35 -9.55 -4.19
C LEU A 20 -29.43 -10.96 -4.77
N ALA A 21 -30.59 -11.36 -5.30
CA ALA A 21 -30.75 -12.65 -5.96
C ALA A 21 -29.91 -12.76 -7.25
N ALA A 22 -29.86 -11.69 -8.06
CA ALA A 22 -29.02 -11.63 -9.25
C ALA A 22 -27.52 -11.68 -8.90
N GLN A 23 -27.10 -10.96 -7.86
CA GLN A 23 -25.71 -10.99 -7.37
C GLN A 23 -25.33 -12.38 -6.86
N ALA A 24 -26.21 -13.04 -6.10
CA ALA A 24 -25.98 -14.39 -5.61
C ALA A 24 -25.92 -15.44 -6.74
N ALA A 25 -26.69 -15.25 -7.82
CA ALA A 25 -26.62 -16.11 -9.01
C ALA A 25 -25.31 -15.89 -9.79
N HIS A 26 -24.88 -14.63 -9.94
CA HIS A 26 -23.61 -14.30 -10.57
C HIS A 26 -22.41 -14.88 -9.81
N ASN A 27 -22.39 -14.72 -8.47
CA ASN A 27 -21.34 -15.28 -7.63
C ASN A 27 -21.27 -16.82 -7.70
N ARG A 28 -22.42 -17.51 -7.79
CA ARG A 28 -22.45 -18.97 -7.99
C ARG A 28 -21.91 -19.38 -9.35
N SER A 29 -22.22 -18.63 -10.42
CA SER A 29 -21.68 -18.88 -11.75
C SER A 29 -20.16 -18.71 -11.78
N LEU A 30 -19.65 -17.64 -11.16
CA LEU A 30 -18.22 -17.37 -11.06
C LEU A 30 -17.49 -18.49 -10.28
N ALA A 31 -18.06 -18.91 -9.14
CA ALA A 31 -17.54 -20.03 -8.35
C ALA A 31 -17.52 -21.34 -9.16
N GLY A 32 -18.56 -21.60 -9.98
CA GLY A 32 -18.60 -22.74 -10.89
C GLY A 32 -17.50 -22.69 -11.96
N GLN A 33 -17.29 -21.53 -12.60
CA GLN A 33 -16.24 -21.33 -13.59
C GLN A 33 -14.82 -21.48 -12.98
N LEU A 34 -14.63 -21.01 -11.75
CA LEU A 34 -13.36 -21.18 -11.02
C LEU A 34 -13.12 -22.64 -10.63
N ALA A 35 -14.15 -23.35 -10.18
CA ALA A 35 -14.07 -24.78 -9.88
C ALA A 35 -13.80 -25.61 -11.14
N GLU A 36 -14.41 -25.27 -12.28
CA GLU A 36 -14.18 -25.92 -13.56
C GLU A 36 -12.75 -25.67 -14.06
N ARG A 37 -12.26 -24.42 -13.96
CA ARG A 37 -10.86 -24.09 -14.27
C ARG A 37 -9.87 -24.83 -13.38
N ALA A 38 -10.14 -24.89 -12.08
CA ALA A 38 -9.35 -25.66 -11.13
C ALA A 38 -9.38 -27.16 -11.43
N ALA A 39 -10.52 -27.71 -11.85
CA ALA A 39 -10.64 -29.10 -12.26
C ALA A 39 -9.91 -29.40 -13.59
N THR A 40 -9.92 -28.48 -14.56
CA THR A 40 -9.09 -28.60 -15.78
C THR A 40 -7.60 -28.45 -15.49
N ALA A 41 -7.22 -27.61 -14.52
CA ALA A 41 -5.84 -27.50 -14.06
C ALA A 41 -5.37 -28.73 -13.26
N ALA A 42 -6.29 -29.39 -12.54
CA ALA A 42 -6.04 -30.60 -11.77
C ALA A 42 -6.22 -31.90 -12.56
N SER A 43 -6.59 -31.83 -13.84
CA SER A 43 -6.67 -33.02 -14.69
C SER A 43 -5.28 -33.61 -14.89
N PRO A 44 -5.03 -34.87 -14.48
CA PRO A 44 -3.71 -35.46 -14.56
C PRO A 44 -3.40 -35.70 -16.03
N ARG A 45 -2.49 -34.88 -16.56
CA ARG A 45 -1.77 -35.18 -17.80
C ARG A 45 -1.05 -36.50 -17.56
N ALA A 46 -1.68 -37.59 -18.00
CA ALA A 46 -1.10 -38.91 -17.93
C ALA A 46 0.20 -38.95 -18.74
N ALA A 47 1.22 -39.53 -18.10
CA ALA A 47 2.55 -39.86 -18.60
C ALA A 47 3.55 -38.71 -18.78
N GLY A 48 4.39 -38.52 -17.75
CA GLY A 48 5.59 -37.69 -17.83
C GLY A 48 6.37 -37.54 -16.53
N THR A 49 6.71 -38.66 -15.86
CA THR A 49 7.78 -38.82 -14.85
C THR A 49 7.73 -37.98 -13.57
N GLU A 50 7.63 -38.67 -12.43
CA GLU A 50 8.17 -38.25 -11.15
C GLU A 50 9.55 -37.59 -11.33
N ARG A 51 9.65 -36.30 -10.99
CA ARG A 51 10.92 -35.66 -10.67
C ARG A 51 10.98 -35.49 -9.17
N ALA A 52 11.49 -36.53 -8.51
CA ALA A 52 12.25 -36.34 -7.30
C ALA A 52 13.31 -35.25 -7.56
N ALA A 53 13.55 -34.41 -6.57
CA ALA A 53 14.71 -33.54 -6.52
C ALA A 53 16.00 -34.41 -6.56
N GLY A 54 16.46 -34.69 -7.78
CA GLY A 54 17.78 -35.22 -8.08
C GLY A 54 18.65 -34.12 -8.70
N PRO A 55 19.98 -34.18 -8.52
CA PRO A 55 20.88 -33.17 -9.04
C PRO A 55 20.89 -33.19 -10.56
N GLY A 56 20.66 -32.02 -11.18
CA GLY A 56 20.97 -31.75 -12.58
C GLY A 56 20.17 -32.55 -13.59
N THR A 57 19.14 -31.93 -14.17
CA THR A 57 18.76 -32.33 -15.53
C THR A 57 19.62 -31.59 -16.54
N PRO A 58 20.17 -32.29 -17.57
CA PRO A 58 21.02 -31.63 -18.54
C PRO A 58 20.16 -30.68 -19.37
N GLY A 59 20.55 -29.41 -19.39
CA GLY A 59 19.98 -28.43 -20.32
C GLY A 59 20.20 -28.87 -21.76
N ALA A 60 19.46 -28.25 -22.69
CA ALA A 60 19.67 -28.41 -24.12
C ALA A 60 21.18 -28.38 -24.45
N PRO A 61 21.68 -29.28 -25.32
CA PRO A 61 23.11 -29.41 -25.58
C PRO A 61 23.68 -28.07 -26.05
N GLY A 62 24.58 -27.49 -25.23
CA GLY A 62 25.23 -26.21 -25.47
C GLY A 62 24.74 -25.03 -24.60
N ALA A 63 23.69 -25.19 -23.78
CA ALA A 63 23.31 -24.15 -22.83
C ALA A 63 24.24 -24.20 -21.58
N PRO A 64 24.84 -23.07 -21.16
CA PRO A 64 25.70 -23.02 -19.98
C PRO A 64 24.96 -23.48 -18.72
N GLY A 65 25.67 -24.16 -17.82
CA GLY A 65 25.13 -24.63 -16.54
C GLY A 65 24.75 -23.47 -15.61
N LEU A 66 23.91 -23.72 -14.59
CA LEU A 66 23.53 -22.68 -13.63
C LEU A 66 24.75 -22.09 -12.89
N ASP A 67 25.67 -22.94 -12.45
CA ASP A 67 26.91 -22.51 -11.77
C ASP A 67 27.84 -21.72 -12.69
N GLU A 68 27.85 -22.03 -13.98
CA GLU A 68 28.62 -21.31 -14.99
C GLU A 68 28.06 -19.90 -15.20
N LEU A 69 26.73 -19.77 -15.30
CA LEU A 69 26.05 -18.48 -15.38
C LEU A 69 26.33 -17.63 -14.13
N ILE A 70 26.22 -18.23 -12.93
CA ILE A 70 26.50 -17.55 -11.65
C ILE A 70 27.95 -17.07 -11.58
N SER A 71 28.91 -17.94 -11.93
CA SER A 71 30.34 -17.60 -11.95
C SER A 71 30.62 -16.43 -12.90
N LYS A 72 30.04 -16.48 -14.10
CA LYS A 72 30.15 -15.42 -15.10
C LYS A 72 29.62 -14.10 -14.58
N VAL A 73 28.39 -14.08 -14.05
CA VAL A 73 27.77 -12.89 -13.47
C VAL A 73 28.66 -12.29 -12.38
N ARG A 74 29.15 -13.07 -11.42
CA ARG A 74 30.00 -12.57 -10.32
C ARG A 74 31.28 -11.85 -10.77
N SER A 75 31.79 -12.19 -11.94
CA SER A 75 32.98 -11.55 -12.52
C SER A 75 32.68 -10.27 -13.30
N MET A 76 31.41 -9.99 -13.60
CA MET A 76 30.97 -8.86 -14.40
C MET A 76 30.63 -7.65 -13.53
N THR A 77 30.94 -6.46 -14.02
CA THR A 77 30.37 -5.20 -13.54
C THR A 77 28.94 -5.03 -14.03
N VAL A 78 28.17 -4.14 -13.39
CA VAL A 78 26.80 -3.77 -13.80
C VAL A 78 26.79 -3.38 -15.28
N SER A 79 25.96 -4.08 -16.08
CA SER A 79 25.84 -3.93 -17.54
C SER A 79 24.61 -4.68 -18.07
N ASP A 80 24.13 -4.32 -19.26
CA ASP A 80 22.96 -4.98 -19.89
C ASP A 80 23.16 -6.50 -20.05
N ASP A 81 24.37 -6.93 -20.43
CA ASP A 81 24.72 -8.35 -20.56
C ASP A 81 24.66 -9.09 -19.22
N ARG A 82 25.04 -8.41 -18.12
CA ARG A 82 24.95 -8.97 -16.77
C ARG A 82 23.50 -9.10 -16.34
N THR A 83 22.66 -8.10 -16.63
CA THR A 83 21.21 -8.13 -16.37
C THR A 83 20.53 -9.29 -17.12
N GLU A 84 20.88 -9.50 -18.39
CA GLU A 84 20.35 -10.62 -19.19
C GLU A 84 20.78 -11.99 -18.64
N LEU A 85 22.00 -12.12 -18.11
CA LEU A 85 22.45 -13.36 -17.45
C LEU A 85 21.74 -13.57 -16.10
N LEU A 86 21.56 -12.51 -15.31
CA LEU A 86 20.78 -12.57 -14.07
C LEU A 86 19.34 -13.01 -14.36
N ARG A 87 18.72 -12.54 -15.45
CA ARG A 87 17.40 -13.01 -15.91
C ARG A 87 17.37 -14.52 -16.18
N ARG A 88 18.34 -15.04 -16.93
CA ARG A 88 18.43 -16.49 -17.21
C ARG A 88 18.67 -17.33 -15.96
N ILE A 89 19.34 -16.76 -14.96
CA ILE A 89 19.50 -17.38 -13.65
C ILE A 89 18.15 -17.34 -12.91
N ALA A 90 17.42 -16.22 -12.99
CA ALA A 90 16.10 -16.06 -12.34
C ALA A 90 15.10 -17.12 -12.82
N GLU A 91 15.04 -17.34 -14.12
CA GLU A 91 14.17 -18.34 -14.77
C GLU A 91 14.46 -19.78 -14.32
N ARG A 92 15.68 -20.08 -13.82
CA ARG A 92 16.11 -21.42 -13.40
C ARG A 92 16.10 -21.59 -11.89
N ASP A 93 16.56 -20.59 -11.17
CA ASP A 93 16.67 -20.54 -9.71
C ASP A 93 16.61 -19.07 -9.26
N PRO A 94 15.41 -18.52 -9.04
CA PRO A 94 15.22 -17.11 -8.71
C PRO A 94 15.92 -16.71 -7.41
N ARG A 95 16.09 -17.65 -6.47
CA ARG A 95 16.82 -17.40 -5.21
C ARG A 95 18.27 -17.02 -5.45
N ARG A 96 18.93 -17.70 -6.40
CA ARG A 96 20.34 -17.44 -6.69
C ARG A 96 20.56 -16.03 -7.20
N VAL A 97 19.57 -15.47 -7.89
CA VAL A 97 19.62 -14.06 -8.30
C VAL A 97 19.68 -13.14 -7.09
N PHE A 98 18.79 -13.32 -6.11
CA PHE A 98 18.78 -12.52 -4.89
C PHE A 98 20.04 -12.70 -4.03
N GLU A 99 20.62 -13.90 -3.98
CA GLU A 99 21.91 -14.14 -3.30
C GLU A 99 23.10 -13.43 -3.99
N MET A 100 22.98 -13.15 -5.29
CA MET A 100 23.97 -12.41 -6.07
C MET A 100 23.74 -10.90 -6.09
N LEU A 101 22.54 -10.44 -5.69
CA LEU A 101 22.29 -9.01 -5.56
C LEU A 101 23.21 -8.45 -4.48
N PRO A 102 23.90 -7.33 -4.76
CA PRO A 102 24.75 -6.70 -3.76
C PRO A 102 23.91 -6.38 -2.53
N SER A 103 24.48 -6.58 -1.34
CA SER A 103 23.80 -6.16 -0.11
C SER A 103 23.52 -4.67 -0.25
N PRO A 104 22.25 -4.23 -0.15
CA PRO A 104 21.92 -2.84 -0.39
C PRO A 104 22.78 -1.99 0.55
N ALA A 105 23.62 -1.15 -0.04
CA ALA A 105 24.17 -0.03 0.69
C ALA A 105 22.94 0.74 1.21
N ARG A 106 22.94 1.12 2.50
CA ARG A 106 21.81 1.88 3.06
C ARG A 106 21.50 3.03 2.09
N PRO A 107 20.29 3.11 1.53
CA PRO A 107 19.98 4.14 0.57
C PRO A 107 20.25 5.49 1.22
N VAL A 108 21.16 6.26 0.61
CA VAL A 108 21.26 7.68 0.90
C VAL A 108 20.22 8.31 0.01
N ILE A 109 19.07 8.61 0.58
CA ILE A 109 18.04 9.36 -0.10
C ILE A 109 18.60 10.77 -0.34
N GLU A 110 19.10 11.04 -1.54
CA GLU A 110 19.47 12.40 -1.97
C GLU A 110 18.24 13.29 -2.24
N GLY A 111 17.03 12.73 -2.15
CA GLY A 111 15.77 13.42 -2.44
C GLY A 111 14.92 13.72 -1.21
N SER A 112 15.28 14.76 -0.45
CA SER A 112 14.34 15.51 0.41
C SER A 112 14.87 16.85 0.93
N CYS A 113 16.17 17.09 0.83
CA CYS A 113 16.75 18.37 1.23
C CYS A 113 16.44 19.54 0.28
N LEU A 114 15.65 19.37 -0.79
CA LEU A 114 15.29 20.49 -1.68
C LEU A 114 14.10 21.33 -1.18
N GLN A 115 13.39 20.90 -0.13
CA GLN A 115 12.34 21.72 0.50
C GLN A 115 12.78 22.34 1.84
N CYS A 116 13.98 22.00 2.34
CA CYS A 116 14.49 22.45 3.65
C CYS A 116 15.68 23.43 3.59
N HIS A 117 16.15 23.86 2.41
CA HIS A 117 17.24 24.85 2.31
C HIS A 117 16.73 26.31 2.35
N GLY A 118 15.88 26.62 3.34
CA GLY A 118 15.50 27.99 3.69
C GLY A 118 16.03 28.45 5.04
N GLU A 119 16.18 27.56 6.02
CA GLU A 119 16.59 27.94 7.38
C GLU A 119 17.49 26.87 8.01
N SER A 120 18.43 27.34 8.83
CA SER A 120 19.58 26.62 9.41
C SER A 120 19.31 25.17 9.85
N PRO A 121 20.26 24.23 9.67
CA PRO A 121 20.07 22.84 10.05
C PRO A 121 19.86 22.68 11.56
N PRO A 122 18.94 21.82 12.03
CA PRO A 122 18.79 21.53 13.44
C PRO A 122 20.07 20.89 13.99
N LYS A 123 20.49 21.35 15.19
CA LYS A 123 21.61 20.78 15.93
C LYS A 123 21.29 19.33 16.31
N GLY A 124 21.83 18.37 15.54
CA GLY A 124 21.74 16.94 15.85
C GLY A 124 21.60 16.01 14.64
N GLY A 125 21.32 16.52 13.44
CA GLY A 125 21.20 15.69 12.23
C GLY A 125 22.57 15.20 11.73
N SER A 126 22.76 13.89 11.60
CA SER A 126 23.93 13.31 10.94
C SER A 126 23.91 13.70 9.46
N CYS A 127 24.92 14.45 9.01
CA CYS A 127 25.16 14.67 7.58
C CYS A 127 25.47 13.31 6.92
N ASN A 128 24.58 12.85 6.06
CA ASN A 128 24.77 11.63 5.28
C ASN A 128 25.96 11.80 4.31
N ARG A 129 26.80 10.76 4.18
CA ARG A 129 27.91 10.73 3.21
C ARG A 129 27.38 10.43 1.81
N PRO A 130 27.97 11.02 0.74
CA PRO A 130 27.64 10.66 -0.63
C PRO A 130 27.95 9.18 -0.89
N VAL A 131 27.05 8.50 -1.61
CA VAL A 131 27.21 7.10 -2.04
C VAL A 131 28.15 7.06 -3.24
N SER A 132 29.02 6.04 -3.34
CA SER A 132 29.85 5.90 -4.53
C SER A 132 28.99 5.60 -5.76
N PRO A 133 29.35 6.06 -6.97
CA PRO A 133 28.63 5.73 -8.20
C PRO A 133 28.45 4.22 -8.41
N GLU A 134 29.42 3.41 -7.99
CA GLU A 134 29.36 1.95 -8.04
C GLU A 134 28.29 1.38 -7.11
N ALA A 135 28.21 1.84 -5.86
CA ALA A 135 27.19 1.39 -4.91
C ALA A 135 25.78 1.83 -5.35
N LYS A 136 25.66 2.99 -6.02
CA LYS A 136 24.42 3.44 -6.65
C LYS A 136 24.03 2.54 -7.82
N ALA A 137 24.94 2.23 -8.74
CA ALA A 137 24.68 1.34 -9.87
C ALA A 137 24.32 -0.09 -9.43
N GLN A 138 24.98 -0.59 -8.38
CA GLN A 138 24.68 -1.88 -7.75
C GLN A 138 23.27 -1.91 -7.13
N PHE A 139 22.86 -0.82 -6.48
CA PHE A 139 21.51 -0.65 -5.94
C PHE A 139 20.46 -0.60 -7.06
N GLU A 140 20.73 0.15 -8.13
CA GLU A 140 19.87 0.23 -9.32
C GLU A 140 19.74 -1.14 -10.03
N GLU A 141 20.80 -1.93 -10.17
CA GLU A 141 20.75 -3.27 -10.76
C GLU A 141 19.86 -4.24 -9.96
N GLY A 142 19.99 -4.25 -8.63
CA GLY A 142 19.15 -5.10 -7.79
C GLY A 142 17.68 -4.69 -7.82
N TYR A 143 17.44 -3.39 -7.96
CA TYR A 143 16.12 -2.81 -8.09
C TYR A 143 15.47 -3.11 -9.44
N ASP A 144 16.22 -3.01 -10.52
CA ASP A 144 15.75 -3.38 -11.86
C ASP A 144 15.50 -4.88 -11.97
N MET A 145 16.27 -5.70 -11.28
CA MET A 145 16.04 -7.14 -11.21
C MET A 145 14.77 -7.49 -10.42
N ALA A 146 14.56 -6.87 -9.26
CA ALA A 146 13.31 -7.05 -8.51
C ALA A 146 12.10 -6.60 -9.34
N ARG A 147 12.17 -5.42 -9.95
CA ARG A 147 11.15 -4.92 -10.88
C ARG A 147 10.89 -5.89 -12.02
N PHE A 148 11.94 -6.39 -12.65
CA PHE A 148 11.85 -7.32 -13.76
C PHE A 148 11.13 -8.60 -13.34
N ILE A 149 11.57 -9.24 -12.24
CA ILE A 149 10.97 -10.50 -11.78
C ILE A 149 9.48 -10.31 -11.49
N PHE A 150 9.11 -9.28 -10.71
CA PHE A 150 7.70 -9.06 -10.36
C PHE A 150 6.83 -8.58 -11.53
N ARG A 151 7.41 -7.85 -12.50
CA ARG A 151 6.69 -7.41 -13.70
C ARG A 151 6.46 -8.55 -14.68
N GLU A 152 7.48 -9.34 -14.98
CA GLU A 152 7.37 -10.42 -15.96
C GLU A 152 6.67 -11.65 -15.38
N ASP A 153 7.07 -12.09 -14.17
CA ASP A 153 6.56 -13.29 -13.49
C ASP A 153 6.37 -13.03 -11.98
N PRO A 154 5.24 -12.44 -11.57
CA PRO A 154 4.97 -12.13 -10.17
C PRO A 154 4.93 -13.38 -9.28
N GLU A 155 4.54 -14.55 -9.80
CA GLU A 155 4.54 -15.80 -9.03
C GLU A 155 5.97 -16.23 -8.68
N LEU A 156 6.90 -16.13 -9.64
CA LEU A 156 8.32 -16.36 -9.41
C LEU A 156 8.88 -15.36 -8.38
N GLY A 157 8.52 -14.08 -8.48
CA GLY A 157 8.91 -13.04 -7.52
C GLY A 157 8.41 -13.32 -6.11
N ILE A 158 7.14 -13.67 -5.97
CA ILE A 158 6.51 -13.99 -4.68
C ILE A 158 7.16 -15.23 -4.05
N ARG A 159 7.39 -16.30 -4.82
CA ARG A 159 8.06 -17.51 -4.30
C ARG A 159 9.46 -17.21 -3.81
N ALA A 160 10.24 -16.49 -4.61
CA ALA A 160 11.58 -16.09 -4.20
C ALA A 160 11.55 -15.24 -2.92
N PHE A 161 10.57 -14.35 -2.80
CA PHE A 161 10.36 -13.54 -1.60
C PHE A 161 9.99 -14.40 -0.37
N ALA A 162 9.13 -15.40 -0.53
CA ALA A 162 8.76 -16.33 0.54
C ALA A 162 9.97 -17.12 1.04
N GLU A 163 10.78 -17.65 0.13
CA GLU A 163 11.97 -18.43 0.45
C GLU A 163 13.05 -17.60 1.16
N MET A 164 13.19 -16.32 0.81
CA MET A 164 14.08 -15.39 1.51
C MET A 164 13.62 -15.13 2.95
N ASN A 165 12.32 -14.93 3.15
CA ASN A 165 11.77 -14.64 4.48
C ASN A 165 11.97 -15.79 5.49
N ASP A 166 12.01 -17.04 5.02
CA ASP A 166 12.11 -18.24 5.87
C ASP A 166 13.49 -18.50 6.50
N ARG A 167 14.56 -17.85 6.04
CA ARG A 167 15.95 -18.23 6.39
C ARG A 167 16.73 -17.21 7.23
N ASP A 168 16.05 -16.41 8.04
CA ASP A 168 16.68 -15.34 8.85
C ASP A 168 17.50 -14.35 7.98
N PHE A 169 17.06 -14.14 6.73
CA PHE A 169 17.51 -13.01 5.90
C PHE A 169 16.84 -11.71 6.36
N SER A 170 16.67 -11.51 7.66
CA SER A 170 16.03 -10.32 8.25
C SER A 170 16.68 -9.01 7.80
N ARG A 171 17.95 -9.06 7.35
CA ARG A 171 18.64 -7.93 6.72
C ARG A 171 18.15 -7.63 5.30
N TYR A 172 17.83 -8.62 4.49
CA TYR A 172 17.44 -8.45 3.10
C TYR A 172 15.91 -8.38 2.94
N ALA A 173 15.15 -9.11 3.76
CA ALA A 173 13.69 -9.01 3.82
C ALA A 173 13.26 -7.57 4.13
N ARG A 174 13.88 -6.91 5.12
CA ARG A 174 13.61 -5.49 5.43
C ARG A 174 13.97 -4.53 4.30
N GLU A 175 14.95 -4.86 3.47
CA GLU A 175 15.38 -3.97 2.38
C GLU A 175 14.54 -4.20 1.13
N LEU A 176 14.17 -5.43 0.80
CA LEU A 176 13.16 -5.75 -0.22
C LEU A 176 11.77 -5.26 0.17
N GLU A 177 11.41 -5.30 1.45
CA GLU A 177 10.22 -4.65 1.98
C GLU A 177 10.31 -3.13 1.78
N LYS A 178 11.45 -2.47 2.06
CA LYS A 178 11.65 -1.05 1.68
C LYS A 178 11.55 -0.81 0.18
N PHE A 179 12.10 -1.71 -0.65
CA PHE A 179 12.04 -1.62 -2.12
C PHE A 179 10.59 -1.71 -2.61
N ALA A 180 9.86 -2.73 -2.16
CA ALA A 180 8.43 -2.91 -2.38
C ALA A 180 7.61 -1.71 -1.89
N LEU A 181 7.86 -1.27 -0.67
CA LEU A 181 7.13 -0.19 0.00
C LEU A 181 7.39 1.19 -0.63
N SER A 182 8.52 1.36 -1.32
CA SER A 182 8.83 2.60 -2.04
C SER A 182 8.05 2.79 -3.35
N GLY A 183 7.03 1.96 -3.65
CA GLY A 183 6.17 2.15 -4.83
C GLY A 183 6.82 1.82 -6.16
N SER A 184 7.83 0.97 -6.08
CA SER A 184 8.87 0.92 -7.08
C SER A 184 8.73 -0.22 -8.07
N ILE A 185 7.80 -1.13 -7.83
CA ILE A 185 7.60 -2.32 -8.63
C ILE A 185 6.29 -2.10 -9.40
N PRO A 186 6.34 -1.52 -10.61
CA PRO A 186 5.15 -1.31 -11.40
C PRO A 186 4.56 -2.66 -11.78
N LEU A 187 3.29 -2.89 -11.43
CA LEU A 187 2.54 -4.09 -11.79
C LEU A 187 1.55 -3.75 -12.89
N ASP A 188 1.68 -4.40 -14.04
CA ASP A 188 0.64 -4.29 -15.06
C ASP A 188 -0.70 -4.87 -14.54
N ASP A 189 -1.82 -4.35 -15.03
CA ASP A 189 -3.16 -4.80 -14.61
C ASP A 189 -3.39 -6.30 -14.87
N GLY A 190 -2.64 -6.91 -15.79
CA GLY A 190 -2.65 -8.35 -16.06
C GLY A 190 -1.98 -9.18 -14.97
N LYS A 191 -1.10 -8.59 -14.15
CA LYS A 191 -0.45 -9.26 -13.01
C LYS A 191 -1.23 -9.17 -11.71
N VAL A 192 -2.11 -8.18 -11.56
CA VAL A 192 -2.93 -8.00 -10.33
C VAL A 192 -3.69 -9.27 -9.93
N PRO A 193 -4.33 -10.04 -10.84
CA PRO A 193 -4.99 -11.29 -10.48
C PRO A 193 -4.05 -12.35 -9.91
N GLN A 194 -2.78 -12.36 -10.34
CA GLN A 194 -1.77 -13.30 -9.85
C GLN A 194 -1.35 -12.93 -8.41
N MET A 195 -1.16 -11.63 -8.15
CA MET A 195 -0.94 -11.12 -6.79
C MET A 195 -2.13 -11.43 -5.87
N ALA A 196 -3.36 -11.22 -6.34
CA ALA A 196 -4.58 -11.54 -5.60
C ALA A 196 -4.68 -13.03 -5.26
N ALA A 197 -4.36 -13.92 -6.22
CA ALA A 197 -4.32 -15.35 -5.99
C ALA A 197 -3.26 -15.73 -4.94
N ALA A 198 -2.09 -15.10 -4.99
CA ALA A 198 -1.01 -15.32 -4.03
C ALA A 198 -1.37 -14.85 -2.61
N ILE A 199 -2.06 -13.72 -2.47
CA ILE A 199 -2.61 -13.25 -1.19
C ILE A 199 -3.46 -14.36 -0.56
N GLY A 200 -4.35 -14.98 -1.33
CA GLY A 200 -5.21 -16.08 -0.86
C GLY A 200 -4.53 -17.43 -0.62
N ASN A 201 -3.27 -17.61 -1.00
CA ASN A 201 -2.57 -18.90 -0.91
C ASN A 201 -1.91 -19.09 0.47
N PRO A 202 -2.24 -20.15 1.24
CA PRO A 202 -1.61 -20.45 2.53
C PRO A 202 -0.08 -20.62 2.48
N GLU A 203 0.47 -21.02 1.33
CA GLU A 203 1.93 -21.09 1.10
C GLU A 203 2.62 -19.75 1.37
N PHE A 204 1.94 -18.63 1.05
CA PHE A 204 2.48 -17.29 1.18
C PHE A 204 1.99 -16.55 2.43
N ALA A 205 1.37 -17.25 3.38
CA ALA A 205 0.81 -16.62 4.58
C ALA A 205 1.83 -15.77 5.36
N ARG A 206 3.11 -16.19 5.40
CA ARG A 206 4.19 -15.47 6.10
C ARG A 206 4.59 -14.14 5.45
N ILE A 207 4.35 -13.99 4.15
CA ILE A 207 4.69 -12.79 3.38
C ILE A 207 3.46 -12.05 2.86
N ARG A 208 2.26 -12.44 3.33
CA ARG A 208 0.98 -11.90 2.88
C ARG A 208 0.94 -10.37 2.95
N SER A 209 1.42 -9.78 4.06
CA SER A 209 1.48 -8.32 4.21
C SER A 209 2.34 -7.66 3.14
N SER A 210 3.51 -8.22 2.84
CA SER A 210 4.41 -7.69 1.82
C SER A 210 3.81 -7.78 0.42
N ILE A 211 3.10 -8.86 0.09
CA ILE A 211 2.39 -8.97 -1.20
C ILE A 211 1.33 -7.87 -1.33
N ILE A 212 0.57 -7.62 -0.25
CA ILE A 212 -0.44 -6.56 -0.20
C ILE A 212 0.22 -5.19 -0.40
N ASP A 213 1.29 -4.93 0.34
CA ASP A 213 2.01 -3.66 0.30
C ASP A 213 2.60 -3.39 -1.10
N ILE A 214 3.22 -4.38 -1.74
CA ILE A 214 3.69 -4.29 -3.14
C ILE A 214 2.53 -3.91 -4.05
N THR A 215 1.41 -4.63 -3.93
CA THR A 215 0.27 -4.51 -4.87
C THR A 215 -0.45 -3.17 -4.74
N LEU A 216 -0.55 -2.66 -3.51
CA LEU A 216 -1.28 -1.42 -3.23
C LEU A 216 -0.39 -0.18 -3.36
N ASN A 217 0.90 -0.26 -2.99
CA ASN A 217 1.81 0.87 -3.17
C ASN A 217 2.10 1.11 -4.67
N ASP A 218 2.18 0.08 -5.49
CA ASP A 218 2.21 0.23 -6.96
C ASP A 218 1.09 1.18 -7.45
N ALA A 219 -0.17 0.82 -7.19
CA ALA A 219 -1.32 1.62 -7.60
C ALA A 219 -1.32 3.03 -6.98
N LEU A 220 -0.85 3.14 -5.73
CA LEU A 220 -0.75 4.41 -5.02
C LEU A 220 0.28 5.35 -5.65
N PHE A 221 1.42 4.84 -6.11
CA PHE A 221 2.44 5.65 -6.76
C PHE A 221 2.09 5.98 -8.21
N GLU A 222 1.43 5.08 -8.93
CA GLU A 222 1.02 5.35 -10.32
C GLU A 222 -0.19 6.29 -10.43
N GLY A 223 -1.17 6.15 -9.52
CA GLY A 223 -2.48 6.82 -9.65
C GLY A 223 -3.02 7.42 -8.37
N GLY A 224 -2.21 7.55 -7.32
CA GLY A 224 -2.59 8.16 -6.06
C GLY A 224 -3.56 7.32 -5.22
N VAL A 225 -4.13 7.94 -4.19
CA VAL A 225 -5.02 7.26 -3.23
C VAL A 225 -6.25 6.66 -3.92
N ALA A 226 -6.77 7.31 -4.97
CA ALA A 226 -7.93 6.83 -5.70
C ALA A 226 -7.64 5.50 -6.44
N ALA A 227 -6.52 5.40 -7.15
CA ALA A 227 -6.15 4.16 -7.84
C ALA A 227 -5.88 3.01 -6.85
N MET A 228 -5.22 3.32 -5.73
CA MET A 228 -5.03 2.36 -4.63
C MET A 228 -6.37 1.91 -4.04
N ALA A 229 -7.31 2.82 -3.78
CA ALA A 229 -8.62 2.50 -3.24
C ALA A 229 -9.45 1.61 -4.19
N GLU A 230 -9.34 1.82 -5.51
CA GLU A 230 -9.93 0.89 -6.49
C GLU A 230 -9.23 -0.47 -6.48
N ARG A 231 -7.90 -0.50 -6.40
CA ARG A 231 -7.11 -1.74 -6.34
C ARG A 231 -7.46 -2.58 -5.10
N VAL A 232 -7.72 -1.95 -3.94
CA VAL A 232 -8.20 -2.62 -2.72
C VAL A 232 -9.46 -3.45 -2.98
N LYS A 233 -10.40 -2.97 -3.81
CA LYS A 233 -11.66 -3.68 -4.11
C LYS A 233 -11.45 -4.96 -4.90
N ALA A 234 -10.33 -5.08 -5.61
CA ALA A 234 -9.98 -6.24 -6.43
C ALA A 234 -9.24 -7.34 -5.66
N LEU A 235 -8.83 -7.07 -4.40
CA LEU A 235 -8.00 -7.98 -3.62
C LEU A 235 -8.80 -8.71 -2.54
N PRO A 236 -8.47 -9.98 -2.23
CA PRO A 236 -9.12 -10.75 -1.17
C PRO A 236 -8.56 -10.36 0.22
N LEU A 237 -8.74 -9.09 0.61
CA LEU A 237 -8.25 -8.54 1.87
C LEU A 237 -9.23 -8.79 3.02
N THR A 238 -8.68 -9.11 4.18
CA THR A 238 -9.43 -9.13 5.44
C THR A 238 -9.48 -7.71 6.04
N GLY A 239 -10.35 -7.49 7.03
CA GLY A 239 -10.34 -6.24 7.78
C GLY A 239 -9.01 -5.99 8.50
N GLU A 240 -8.36 -7.05 8.99
CA GLU A 240 -7.03 -6.97 9.61
C GLU A 240 -5.96 -6.54 8.58
N ASP A 241 -6.01 -7.08 7.37
CA ASP A 241 -5.08 -6.70 6.31
C ASP A 241 -5.16 -5.23 5.96
N LEU A 242 -6.40 -4.76 5.80
CA LEU A 242 -6.68 -3.39 5.44
C LEU A 242 -6.32 -2.42 6.58
N ASN A 243 -6.53 -2.83 7.84
CA ASN A 243 -6.11 -2.06 9.01
C ASN A 243 -4.60 -1.85 9.06
N ARG A 244 -3.84 -2.95 8.95
CA ARG A 244 -2.38 -2.94 8.93
C ARG A 244 -1.85 -2.07 7.79
N TYR A 245 -2.42 -2.20 6.59
CA TYR A 245 -2.01 -1.38 5.45
C TYR A 245 -2.31 0.11 5.69
N MET A 246 -3.49 0.45 6.22
CA MET A 246 -3.78 1.84 6.59
C MET A 246 -2.81 2.40 7.63
N GLU A 247 -2.44 1.62 8.65
CA GLU A 247 -1.44 2.03 9.65
C GLU A 247 -0.05 2.22 9.04
N SER A 248 0.26 1.56 7.92
CA SER A 248 1.54 1.73 7.24
C SER A 248 1.58 3.01 6.40
N VAL A 249 0.46 3.39 5.76
CA VAL A 249 0.40 4.53 4.82
C VAL A 249 -0.26 5.80 5.37
N ILE A 250 -1.02 5.73 6.47
CA ILE A 250 -1.63 6.89 7.14
C ILE A 250 -0.92 7.07 8.48
N GLN A 251 -0.12 8.12 8.60
CA GLN A 251 0.61 8.41 9.84
C GLN A 251 0.09 9.68 10.51
N ASP A 252 0.95 10.37 11.25
CA ASP A 252 0.62 11.60 11.96
C ASP A 252 0.59 12.84 11.06
N GLY A 253 0.71 12.68 9.73
CA GLY A 253 0.77 13.78 8.79
C GLY A 253 2.09 14.57 8.86
N SER A 254 3.08 14.11 9.63
CA SER A 254 4.37 14.79 9.75
C SER A 254 5.24 14.65 8.51
N GLY A 255 4.95 13.68 7.64
CA GLY A 255 5.83 13.32 6.52
C GLY A 255 7.22 12.86 6.99
N SER A 256 7.35 12.43 8.25
CA SER A 256 8.65 12.06 8.83
C SER A 256 9.32 10.95 8.03
N GLN A 257 10.47 11.30 7.47
CA GLN A 257 11.29 10.40 6.66
C GLN A 257 12.01 9.33 7.48
N ASP A 258 12.02 9.45 8.81
CA ASP A 258 12.75 8.54 9.71
C ASP A 258 12.28 7.09 9.57
N SER A 259 11.10 6.86 8.99
CA SER A 259 10.56 5.52 8.76
C SER A 259 10.70 5.01 7.32
N GLY A 260 11.02 5.87 6.33
CA GLY A 260 10.96 5.50 4.91
C GLY A 260 9.57 5.04 4.45
N LYS A 261 8.52 5.33 5.23
CA LYS A 261 7.14 4.94 4.96
C LYS A 261 6.40 6.09 4.28
N LEU A 262 5.49 5.72 3.38
CA LEU A 262 4.60 6.67 2.71
C LEU A 262 3.58 7.23 3.72
N ASP A 263 3.32 8.53 3.67
CA ASP A 263 2.25 9.17 4.46
C ASP A 263 1.26 9.86 3.52
N ILE A 264 0.17 9.17 3.18
CA ILE A 264 -0.83 9.68 2.25
C ILE A 264 -1.63 10.85 2.84
N LEU A 265 -1.65 10.99 4.16
CA LEU A 265 -2.23 12.18 4.80
C LEU A 265 -1.33 13.40 4.55
N PHE A 266 -0.03 13.18 4.38
CA PHE A 266 0.88 14.23 3.96
C PHE A 266 0.68 14.57 2.48
N THR A 267 0.68 13.60 1.56
CA THR A 267 0.67 13.89 0.12
C THR A 267 -0.72 14.20 -0.46
N GLU A 268 -1.76 13.49 -0.03
CA GLU A 268 -3.10 13.53 -0.60
C GLU A 268 -4.20 13.53 0.50
N PRO A 269 -4.24 14.55 1.38
CA PRO A 269 -5.09 14.53 2.57
C PRO A 269 -6.60 14.39 2.29
N GLU A 270 -7.14 15.10 1.29
CA GLU A 270 -8.57 15.00 0.95
C GLU A 270 -8.93 13.57 0.48
N ALA A 271 -8.10 12.97 -0.37
CA ALA A 271 -8.33 11.62 -0.87
C ALA A 271 -8.14 10.55 0.22
N ALA A 272 -7.15 10.72 1.11
CA ALA A 272 -6.95 9.87 2.26
C ALA A 272 -8.16 9.90 3.22
N LEU A 273 -8.69 11.10 3.52
CA LEU A 273 -9.90 11.26 4.33
C LEU A 273 -11.12 10.62 3.68
N GLN A 274 -11.30 10.79 2.37
CA GLN A 274 -12.38 10.15 1.63
C GLN A 274 -12.27 8.62 1.70
N TRP A 275 -11.08 8.07 1.43
CA TRP A 275 -10.86 6.64 1.49
C TRP A 275 -11.17 6.06 2.87
N VAL A 276 -10.68 6.70 3.94
CA VAL A 276 -11.01 6.33 5.33
C VAL A 276 -12.51 6.41 5.58
N ALA A 277 -13.19 7.44 5.06
CA ALA A 277 -14.64 7.57 5.20
C ALA A 277 -15.42 6.45 4.48
N GLU A 278 -14.88 5.88 3.41
CA GLU A 278 -15.50 4.80 2.63
C GLU A 278 -15.28 3.42 3.26
N VAL A 279 -14.05 3.13 3.74
CA VAL A 279 -13.67 1.78 4.17
C VAL A 279 -13.89 1.50 5.66
N ARG A 280 -14.04 2.55 6.48
CA ARG A 280 -14.20 2.41 7.93
C ARG A 280 -15.67 2.46 8.35
N ASN A 281 -15.98 1.72 9.42
CA ASN A 281 -17.28 1.82 10.08
C ASN A 281 -17.41 3.16 10.84
N GLU A 282 -18.64 3.51 11.24
CA GLU A 282 -18.94 4.77 11.91
C GLU A 282 -18.11 5.02 13.19
N ASN A 283 -17.88 4.00 13.99
CA ASN A 283 -17.14 4.12 15.24
C ASN A 283 -15.66 4.42 15.01
N ASP A 284 -15.08 3.86 13.96
CA ASP A 284 -13.69 4.11 13.58
C ASP A 284 -13.55 5.49 12.91
N ARG A 285 -14.50 5.86 12.03
CA ARG A 285 -14.53 7.18 11.38
C ARG A 285 -14.59 8.32 12.39
N SER A 286 -15.46 8.21 13.40
CA SER A 286 -15.61 9.22 14.45
C SER A 286 -14.37 9.44 15.31
N LYS A 287 -13.41 8.49 15.29
CA LYS A 287 -12.12 8.62 15.98
C LYS A 287 -11.01 9.07 15.04
N LEU A 288 -10.91 8.47 13.85
CA LEU A 288 -9.78 8.66 12.95
C LEU A 288 -9.85 9.99 12.19
N ILE A 289 -11.00 10.35 11.64
CA ILE A 289 -11.14 11.53 10.78
C ILE A 289 -10.82 12.83 11.53
N PRO A 290 -11.33 13.08 12.75
CA PRO A 290 -10.95 14.27 13.52
C PRO A 290 -9.44 14.38 13.75
N ASP A 291 -8.75 13.26 13.97
CA ASP A 291 -7.31 13.22 14.23
C ASP A 291 -6.51 13.49 12.96
N MET A 292 -6.94 12.89 11.84
CA MET A 292 -6.34 13.12 10.52
C MET A 292 -6.49 14.58 10.08
N VAL A 293 -7.69 15.16 10.25
CA VAL A 293 -7.93 16.57 9.90
C VAL A 293 -7.16 17.50 10.82
N LEU A 294 -7.07 17.19 12.12
CA LEU A 294 -6.21 17.94 13.05
C LEU A 294 -4.75 17.94 12.59
N ASN A 295 -4.22 16.78 12.20
CA ASN A 295 -2.84 16.66 11.73
C ASN A 295 -2.62 17.40 10.41
N TRP A 296 -3.56 17.33 9.48
CA TRP A 296 -3.53 18.14 8.27
C TRP A 296 -3.55 19.64 8.59
N ALA A 297 -4.43 20.09 9.49
CA ALA A 297 -4.57 21.50 9.87
C ALA A 297 -3.32 22.08 10.52
N LYS A 298 -2.53 21.29 11.25
CA LYS A 298 -1.24 21.74 11.81
C LYS A 298 -0.25 22.20 10.73
N ARG A 299 -0.40 21.70 9.50
CA ARG A 299 0.45 22.04 8.36
C ARG A 299 -0.22 23.04 7.43
N ASP A 300 -1.49 22.81 7.13
CA ASP A 300 -2.27 23.62 6.18
C ASP A 300 -3.68 23.81 6.74
N ALA A 301 -3.81 24.83 7.58
CA ALA A 301 -5.05 25.16 8.27
C ALA A 301 -6.16 25.50 7.26
N ASP A 302 -5.85 26.34 6.27
CA ASP A 302 -6.83 26.84 5.30
C ASP A 302 -7.41 25.69 4.48
N ALA A 303 -6.59 24.76 4.00
CA ALA A 303 -7.08 23.61 3.25
C ALA A 303 -7.90 22.65 4.12
N ALA A 304 -7.45 22.38 5.35
CA ALA A 304 -8.18 21.52 6.29
C ALA A 304 -9.54 22.11 6.69
N PHE A 305 -9.60 23.39 7.03
CA PHE A 305 -10.86 24.09 7.33
C PHE A 305 -11.73 24.24 6.08
N GLY A 306 -11.13 24.43 4.91
CA GLY A 306 -11.83 24.37 3.62
C GLY A 306 -12.52 23.03 3.40
N TRP A 307 -11.85 21.91 3.71
CA TRP A 307 -12.46 20.59 3.66
C TRP A 307 -13.59 20.41 4.68
N ILE A 308 -13.40 20.84 5.94
CA ILE A 308 -14.47 20.81 6.98
C ILE A 308 -15.70 21.61 6.51
N GLY A 309 -15.47 22.76 5.88
CA GLY A 309 -16.52 23.63 5.35
C GLY A 309 -17.36 23.00 4.24
N LYS A 310 -16.78 22.09 3.44
CA LYS A 310 -17.49 21.32 2.41
C LYS A 310 -18.34 20.18 2.97
N GLN A 311 -18.12 19.76 4.22
CA GLN A 311 -18.84 18.64 4.81
C GLN A 311 -20.28 19.03 5.21
N THR A 312 -21.22 18.11 5.00
CA THR A 312 -22.59 18.27 5.47
C THR A 312 -22.63 18.28 7.01
N PRO A 313 -23.48 19.11 7.63
CA PRO A 313 -23.72 19.07 9.08
C PRO A 313 -23.99 17.64 9.58
N SER A 314 -23.18 17.19 10.53
CA SER A 314 -23.21 15.83 11.07
C SER A 314 -22.43 15.76 12.39
N PRO A 315 -22.67 14.74 13.25
CA PRO A 315 -21.86 14.54 14.46
C PRO A 315 -20.36 14.40 14.18
N LEU A 316 -19.99 13.78 13.05
CA LEU A 316 -18.60 13.66 12.63
C LEU A 316 -17.97 15.02 12.30
N ARG A 317 -18.69 15.87 11.56
CA ARG A 317 -18.24 17.24 11.24
C ARG A 317 -18.10 18.06 12.51
N ASP A 318 -19.07 17.97 13.41
CA ASP A 318 -19.07 18.67 14.70
C ASP A 318 -17.85 18.27 15.57
N ALA A 319 -17.59 16.96 15.69
CA ALA A 319 -16.41 16.44 16.39
C ALA A 319 -15.09 16.88 15.73
N THR A 320 -15.07 16.94 14.40
CA THR A 320 -13.90 17.39 13.63
C THR A 320 -13.63 18.88 13.87
N ILE A 321 -14.66 19.73 13.84
CA ILE A 321 -14.54 21.15 14.19
C ILE A 321 -13.99 21.29 15.60
N ALA A 322 -14.67 20.68 16.59
CA ALA A 322 -14.31 20.78 18.00
C ALA A 322 -12.85 20.40 18.25
N ARG A 323 -12.40 19.28 17.67
CA ARG A 323 -11.02 18.83 17.81
C ARG A 323 -10.02 19.76 17.11
N THR A 324 -10.34 20.22 15.91
CA THR A 324 -9.41 21.04 15.12
C THR A 324 -9.24 22.43 15.71
N VAL A 325 -10.30 23.09 16.17
CA VAL A 325 -10.19 24.44 16.77
C VAL A 325 -9.52 24.43 18.14
N THR A 326 -9.73 23.37 18.94
CA THR A 326 -9.15 23.29 20.30
C THR A 326 -7.70 22.82 20.33
N LYS A 327 -7.31 21.90 19.44
CA LYS A 327 -5.97 21.28 19.43
C LYS A 327 -5.11 21.67 18.25
N GLY A 328 -5.69 22.29 17.23
CA GLY A 328 -5.01 22.64 16.00
C GLY A 328 -4.17 23.92 16.09
N PRO A 329 -3.82 24.49 14.94
CA PRO A 329 -3.08 25.74 14.87
C PRO A 329 -3.80 26.86 15.61
N ASN A 330 -3.04 27.86 16.07
CA ASN A 330 -3.62 29.03 16.71
C ASN A 330 -4.34 29.87 15.65
N LEU A 331 -5.65 29.67 15.54
CA LEU A 331 -6.54 30.61 14.86
C LEU A 331 -6.62 31.91 15.67
N ASP A 332 -6.99 33.00 15.01
CA ASP A 332 -7.43 34.18 15.77
C ASP A 332 -8.74 33.84 16.52
N PRO A 333 -8.99 34.48 17.68
CA PRO A 333 -10.17 34.16 18.48
C PRO A 333 -11.50 34.28 17.75
N GLY A 334 -11.65 35.27 16.88
CA GLY A 334 -12.87 35.44 16.10
C GLY A 334 -13.13 34.26 15.15
N SER A 335 -12.08 33.77 14.49
CA SER A 335 -12.18 32.58 13.63
C SER A 335 -12.46 31.31 14.43
N ALA A 336 -11.78 31.10 15.56
CA ALA A 336 -12.00 29.92 16.40
C ALA A 336 -13.45 29.86 16.93
N GLU A 337 -13.97 30.99 17.43
CA GLU A 337 -15.35 31.13 17.88
C GLU A 337 -16.35 30.92 16.73
N SER A 338 -16.07 31.49 15.56
CA SER A 338 -16.92 31.32 14.37
C SER A 338 -17.06 29.86 13.97
N TRP A 339 -15.94 29.12 13.93
CA TRP A 339 -15.95 27.69 13.65
C TRP A 339 -16.68 26.89 14.72
N ALA A 340 -16.38 27.13 16.00
CA ALA A 340 -17.09 26.48 17.12
C ALA A 340 -18.60 26.75 17.05
N GLY A 341 -19.01 27.95 16.65
CA GLY A 341 -20.41 28.33 16.44
C GLY A 341 -21.15 27.52 15.38
N GLN A 342 -20.44 26.88 14.45
CA GLN A 342 -21.03 26.03 13.41
C GLN A 342 -21.33 24.59 13.88
N ILE A 343 -20.86 24.20 15.06
CA ILE A 343 -21.18 22.90 15.67
C ILE A 343 -22.68 22.84 15.93
N GLN A 344 -23.38 21.81 15.43
CA GLN A 344 -24.82 21.68 15.59
C GLN A 344 -25.19 21.17 16.99
N ASP A 345 -24.46 20.19 17.50
CA ASP A 345 -24.64 19.68 18.86
C ASP A 345 -24.39 20.79 19.90
N GLN A 346 -25.43 21.14 20.66
CA GLN A 346 -25.37 22.27 21.58
C GLN A 346 -24.37 22.04 22.73
N ALA A 347 -24.33 20.84 23.30
CA ALA A 347 -23.47 20.54 24.43
C ALA A 347 -21.98 20.56 24.01
N LEU A 348 -21.67 20.01 22.83
CA LEU A 348 -20.34 20.03 22.26
C LEU A 348 -19.91 21.45 21.87
N ARG A 349 -20.83 22.25 21.30
CA ARG A 349 -20.56 23.67 20.96
C ARG A 349 -20.19 24.46 22.21
N GLU A 350 -20.99 24.36 23.28
CA GLU A 350 -20.74 25.04 24.55
C GLU A 350 -19.43 24.59 25.19
N ALA A 351 -19.15 23.29 25.19
CA ALA A 351 -17.89 22.75 25.71
C ALA A 351 -16.68 23.25 24.91
N THR A 352 -16.79 23.30 23.58
CA THR A 352 -15.73 23.78 22.68
C THR A 352 -15.43 25.26 22.94
N LEU A 353 -16.46 26.11 23.02
CA LEU A 353 -16.30 27.54 23.32
C LEU A 353 -15.67 27.76 24.69
N GLN A 354 -16.07 26.99 25.71
CA GLN A 354 -15.44 27.07 27.03
C GLN A 354 -13.96 26.65 27.01
N GLU A 355 -13.58 25.66 26.19
CA GLU A 355 -12.18 25.24 26.06
C GLU A 355 -11.33 26.32 25.38
N LEU A 356 -11.85 26.98 24.34
CA LEU A 356 -11.19 28.12 23.68
C LEU A 356 -10.95 29.28 24.66
N LEU A 357 -11.98 29.65 25.42
CA LEU A 357 -11.88 30.69 26.45
C LEU A 357 -10.82 30.37 27.51
N LYS A 358 -10.76 29.12 27.99
CA LYS A 358 -9.74 28.67 28.97
C LYS A 358 -8.33 28.69 28.39
N ALA A 359 -8.20 28.40 27.10
CA ALA A 359 -6.91 28.41 26.41
C ALA A 359 -6.44 29.82 26.04
N GLY A 360 -7.29 30.84 26.18
CA GLY A 360 -7.01 32.20 25.71
C GLY A 360 -6.88 32.28 24.20
N ARG A 361 -7.63 31.42 23.49
CA ARG A 361 -7.61 31.27 22.03
C ARG A 361 -8.90 31.71 21.43
#